data_AF-A0A2S1WTM9-F1
#
_entry.id   AF-A0A2S1WTM9-F1
#
_cell.length_a   1.000
_cell.length_b   1.000
_cell.length_c   1.000
_cell.angle_alpha   90.00
_cell.angle_beta   90.00
_cell.angle_gamma   90.00
#
_symmetry.space_group_name_H-M   'P 1'
#
loop_
_entity.id
_entity.type
_entity.pdbx_description
1 polymer ?
#
loop_
_entity_poly.entity_id
_entity_poly.type
_entity_poly.pdbx_seq_one_letter_code
_entity_poly.pdbx_strand_id
1 'polypeptide(L)' 'NYKDIRNINVTEIEAAQYLHDGGWDSTKRYFLVAANQSNKIAVVDTKEGKLVKLIDVDKIPHPGRGANFVDP' A
#
# COMPACT_ATOMS: atom_id res chain seq x y z
N ASN A 1 -11.03 -4.28 -16.38
CA ASN A 1 -11.65 -5.02 -17.50
C ASN A 1 -10.56 -5.92 -18.09
N TYR A 2 -10.41 -7.13 -17.55
CA TYR A 2 -9.35 -8.10 -17.85
C TYR A 2 -9.55 -8.80 -19.21
N LYS A 3 -10.05 -8.05 -20.22
CA LYS A 3 -10.44 -8.59 -21.53
C LYS A 3 -9.24 -9.08 -22.34
N ASP A 4 -8.05 -8.57 -22.04
CA ASP A 4 -6.81 -9.01 -22.65
C ASP A 4 -5.85 -9.52 -21.57
N ILE A 5 -5.92 -10.83 -21.34
CA ILE A 5 -5.06 -11.53 -20.38
C ILE A 5 -3.57 -11.49 -20.76
N ARG A 6 -3.23 -11.10 -22.00
CA ARG A 6 -1.85 -10.96 -22.45
C ARG A 6 -1.28 -9.58 -22.12
N ASN A 7 -2.13 -8.61 -21.80
CA ASN A 7 -1.75 -7.24 -21.43
C ASN A 7 -1.82 -7.01 -19.92
N ILE A 8 -1.41 -8.01 -19.12
CA ILE A 8 -1.26 -7.88 -17.68
C ILE A 8 0.15 -7.36 -17.40
N ASN A 9 0.25 -6.23 -16.72
CA ASN A 9 1.52 -5.68 -16.25
C ASN A 9 1.75 -6.11 -14.80
N VAL A 10 2.97 -6.57 -14.51
CA VAL A 10 3.42 -6.88 -13.15
C VAL A 10 4.62 -6.00 -12.84
N THR A 11 4.64 -5.42 -11.66
CA THR A 11 5.75 -4.61 -11.16
C THR A 11 6.11 -5.12 -9.78
N GLU A 12 7.37 -5.49 -9.59
CA GLU A 12 7.90 -5.88 -8.29
C GLU A 12 8.47 -4.64 -7.59
N ILE A 13 8.09 -4.44 -6.32
CA ILE A 13 8.45 -3.26 -5.54
C ILE A 13 9.06 -3.73 -4.22
N GLU A 14 10.30 -3.33 -3.96
CA GLU A 14 11.02 -3.64 -2.73
C GLU A 14 10.49 -2.77 -1.57
N ALA A 15 9.37 -3.17 -0.97
CA ALA A 15 8.74 -2.44 0.14
C ALA A 15 9.39 -2.75 1.50
N ALA A 16 8.90 -3.76 2.20
CA ALA A 16 9.43 -4.22 3.49
C ALA A 16 9.01 -5.68 3.73
N GLN A 17 9.69 -6.37 4.65
CA GLN A 17 9.31 -7.73 5.02
C GLN A 17 8.00 -7.73 5.82
N TYR A 18 7.24 -8.82 5.68
CA TYR A 18 5.99 -9.07 6.41
C TYR A 18 4.81 -8.16 5.99
N LEU A 19 4.64 -7.94 4.67
CA LEU A 19 3.42 -7.32 4.14
C LEU A 19 2.18 -8.14 4.54
N HIS A 20 1.11 -7.45 4.92
CA HIS A 20 -0.11 -8.08 5.44
C HIS A 20 -1.36 -7.46 4.80
N ASP A 21 -1.91 -6.41 5.41
CA ASP A 21 -3.16 -5.74 5.03
C ASP A 21 -2.91 -4.28 4.62
N GLY A 22 -3.86 -3.69 3.89
CA GLY A 22 -3.69 -2.36 3.34
C GLY A 22 -4.94 -1.80 2.69
N GLY A 23 -4.92 -0.49 2.51
CA GLY A 23 -6.02 0.32 2.03
C GLY A 23 -5.60 1.34 0.99
N TRP A 24 -6.56 1.76 0.18
CA TRP A 24 -6.39 2.90 -0.69
C TRP A 24 -6.49 4.19 0.11
N ASP A 25 -5.69 5.19 -0.26
CA ASP A 25 -5.95 6.56 0.12
C ASP A 25 -7.28 7.05 -0.48
N SER A 26 -7.78 8.19 0.01
CA SER A 26 -9.04 8.78 -0.46
C SER A 26 -9.10 9.02 -1.98
N THR A 27 -7.96 9.30 -2.61
CA THR A 27 -7.86 9.55 -4.06
C THR A 27 -7.74 8.28 -4.89
N LYS A 28 -7.51 7.12 -4.25
CA LYS A 28 -7.23 5.83 -4.88
C LYS A 28 -6.01 5.84 -5.81
N ARG A 29 -5.02 6.67 -5.49
CA ARG A 29 -3.72 6.72 -6.18
C ARG A 29 -2.64 5.99 -5.40
N TYR A 30 -2.68 6.10 -4.08
CA TYR A 30 -1.70 5.51 -3.19
C TYR A 30 -2.29 4.31 -2.48
N PHE A 31 -1.54 3.22 -2.49
CA PHE A 31 -1.85 2.05 -1.69
C PHE A 31 -0.97 2.04 -0.45
N LEU A 32 -1.60 2.08 0.72
CA LEU A 32 -0.92 2.04 2.01
C LEU A 32 -1.06 0.63 2.57
N VAL A 33 0.07 -0.07 2.74
CA VAL A 33 0.10 -1.46 3.18
C VAL A 33 0.99 -1.61 4.41
N ALA A 34 0.49 -2.33 5.42
CA ALA A 34 1.22 -2.64 6.63
C ALA A 34 2.26 -3.75 6.37
N ALA A 35 3.49 -3.45 6.74
CA ALA A 35 4.56 -4.42 6.97
C ALA A 35 4.60 -4.71 8.47
N ASN A 36 3.71 -5.58 8.94
CA ASN A 36 3.29 -5.60 10.35
C ASN A 36 4.43 -5.93 11.32
N GLN A 37 5.16 -7.02 11.10
CA GLN A 37 6.30 -7.40 11.95
C GLN A 37 7.55 -6.55 11.71
N SER A 38 7.50 -5.64 10.74
CA SER A 38 8.52 -4.62 10.52
C SER A 38 8.18 -3.28 11.18
N ASN A 39 6.98 -3.13 11.77
CA ASN A 39 6.46 -1.87 12.32
C ASN A 39 6.47 -0.71 11.30
N LYS A 40 6.08 -0.99 10.05
CA LYS A 40 6.07 0.02 8.98
C LYS A 40 4.78 0.01 8.19
N ILE A 41 4.43 1.16 7.61
CA ILE A 41 3.48 1.29 6.51
C ILE A 41 4.26 1.63 5.24
N ALA A 42 4.15 0.80 4.21
CA ALA A 42 4.66 1.11 2.89
C ALA A 42 3.60 1.87 2.08
N VAL A 43 4.02 2.97 1.45
CA VAL A 43 3.18 3.80 0.59
C VAL A 43 3.62 3.58 -0.85
N VAL A 44 2.73 3.02 -1.68
CA VAL A 44 2.99 2.71 -3.08
C VAL A 44 2.19 3.66 -3.98
N ASP A 45 2.84 4.33 -4.93
CA ASP A 45 2.16 5.04 -6.00
C ASP A 45 1.76 4.02 -7.08
N THR A 46 0.48 3.74 -7.21
CA THR A 46 -0.01 2.71 -8.14
C THR A 46 -0.13 3.20 -9.58
N LYS A 47 -0.01 4.51 -9.80
CA LYS A 47 0.07 5.09 -11.14
C LYS A 47 1.48 4.93 -11.70
N GLU A 48 2.49 5.22 -10.88
CA GLU A 48 3.90 5.15 -11.28
C GLU A 48 4.54 3.77 -11.04
N GLY A 49 3.88 2.89 -10.27
CA GLY A 49 4.38 1.56 -9.95
C GLY A 49 5.61 1.58 -9.05
N LYS A 50 5.67 2.52 -8.10
CA LYS A 50 6.88 2.78 -7.29
C LYS A 50 6.58 2.90 -5.80
N LEU A 51 7.54 2.50 -4.98
CA LEU A 51 7.55 2.82 -3.56
C LEU A 51 7.80 4.32 -3.38
N VAL A 52 6.91 4.98 -2.64
CA VAL A 52 7.05 6.40 -2.30
C VAL A 52 7.79 6.55 -0.98
N LYS A 53 7.38 5.77 0.03
CA LYS A 53 7.91 5.89 1.39
C LYS A 53 7.64 4.64 2.22
N LEU A 54 8.54 4.38 3.17
CA LEU A 54 8.28 3.54 4.34
C LEU A 54 8.10 4.46 5.54
N ILE A 55 6.95 4.35 6.20
CA ILE A 55 6.59 5.14 7.38
C ILE A 55 6.75 4.24 8.60
N ASP A 56 7.62 4.63 9.53
CA ASP A 56 7.72 3.99 10.83
C ASP A 56 6.47 4.27 11.66
N VAL A 57 5.93 3.22 12.27
CA VAL A 57 4.80 3.27 13.20
C VAL A 57 5.16 2.44 14.43
N ASP A 58 4.30 2.43 15.45
CA ASP A 58 4.62 1.79 16.73
C ASP A 58 4.79 0.27 16.62
N LYS A 59 3.76 -0.52 16.88
CA LYS A 59 3.90 -1.99 16.95
C LYS A 59 2.80 -2.70 16.21
N ILE A 60 3.20 -3.59 15.29
CA ILE A 60 2.33 -4.53 14.55
C ILE A 60 1.09 -3.79 14.00
N PRO A 61 1.26 -2.86 13.05
CA PRO A 61 0.13 -2.18 12.44
C PRO A 61 -0.81 -3.19 11.77
N HIS A 62 -2.12 -2.99 11.99
CA HIS A 62 -3.19 -3.81 11.41
C HIS A 62 -4.37 -2.93 11.00
N PRO A 63 -4.24 -2.14 9.93
CA PRO A 63 -5.24 -1.15 9.53
C PRO A 63 -6.51 -1.76 8.91
N GLY A 64 -6.52 -3.04 8.54
CA GLY A 64 -7.50 -3.61 7.62
C GLY A 64 -7.40 -2.91 6.27
N ARG A 65 -8.45 -2.14 5.91
CA ARG A 65 -8.44 -1.24 4.74
C ARG A 65 -8.18 0.22 5.10
N GLY A 66 -7.86 0.51 6.35
CA GLY A 66 -7.67 1.85 6.88
C GLY A 66 -8.98 2.66 6.97
N ALA A 67 -8.84 3.92 7.36
CA ALA A 67 -9.91 4.90 7.42
C ALA A 67 -9.39 6.21 6.79
N ASN A 68 -10.11 6.72 5.80
CA ASN A 68 -9.83 8.01 5.18
C ASN A 68 -10.88 9.01 5.65
N PHE A 69 -10.46 10.13 6.24
CA PHE A 69 -11.34 11.21 6.62
C PHE A 69 -10.57 12.53 6.61
N VAL A 70 -11.30 13.63 6.42
CA VAL A 70 -10.84 14.99 6.69
C VAL A 70 -11.64 15.45 7.90
N ASP A 71 -10.96 15.75 8.99
CA ASP A 71 -11.56 16.34 10.18
C ASP A 71 -11.55 17.88 10.04
N PRO A 72 -12.56 18.62 10.54
CA PRO A 72 -12.69 20.08 10.38
C PRO A 72 -11.53 20.90 10.97
#